data_AF-A0A7S0RH19-F1
#
_entry.id   AF-A0A7S0RH19-F1
#
_cell.length_a   1.000
_cell.length_b   1.000
_cell.length_c   1.000
_cell.angle_alpha   90.00
_cell.angle_beta   90.00
_cell.angle_gamma   90.00
#
_symmetry.space_group_name_H-M   'P 1'
#
loop_
_entity.id
_entity.type
_entity.pdbx_description
1 polymer ?
#
loop_
_entity_poly.entity_id
_entity_poly.type
_entity_poly.pdbx_seq_one_letter_code
_entity_poly.pdbx_strand_id
1 'polypeptide(L)'
;EAAGPSPPALSARWRSSSRLHSAKMVLHIDIDLLNPPAELEKQKHKLKRLVQSPNSYFMDVKCQGCFNITTIFSHSQTVVTCSSCAAVLATPTGGKVRLQEGTSFRRKAD
;
A
#
# COMPACT_ATOMS: atom_id res chain seq x y z
N GLU A 1 -40.09 -52.84 -32.85
CA GLU A 1 -38.93 -53.62 -32.40
C GLU A 1 -37.86 -52.74 -31.79
N ALA A 2 -37.20 -53.28 -30.77
CA ALA A 2 -36.24 -52.61 -29.91
C ALA A 2 -34.88 -52.40 -30.57
N ALA A 3 -34.23 -51.27 -30.27
CA ALA A 3 -32.79 -51.18 -30.09
C ALA A 3 -32.48 -49.96 -29.20
N GLY A 4 -31.71 -50.20 -28.13
CA GLY A 4 -31.41 -49.27 -27.06
C GLY A 4 -30.36 -48.17 -27.38
N PRO A 5 -29.74 -47.57 -26.34
CA PRO A 5 -29.29 -46.18 -26.32
C PRO A 5 -27.83 -45.97 -26.79
N SER A 6 -27.52 -44.75 -27.21
CA SER A 6 -26.13 -44.26 -27.35
C SER A 6 -25.92 -43.02 -26.45
N PRO A 7 -24.72 -42.86 -25.85
CA PRO A 7 -24.51 -42.08 -24.63
C PRO A 7 -24.52 -40.56 -24.86
N PRO A 8 -24.86 -39.74 -23.84
CA PRO A 8 -24.66 -38.31 -23.93
C PRO A 8 -23.16 -38.00 -23.96
N ALA A 9 -22.78 -37.12 -24.90
CA ALA A 9 -21.43 -36.60 -25.05
C ALA A 9 -20.89 -36.16 -23.68
N LEU A 10 -19.85 -36.86 -23.23
CA LEU A 10 -19.08 -36.52 -22.04
C LEU A 10 -18.63 -35.06 -22.19
N SER A 11 -19.25 -34.20 -21.40
CA SER A 11 -18.79 -32.85 -21.13
C SER A 11 -17.27 -32.88 -20.95
N ALA A 12 -16.55 -32.15 -21.80
CA ALA A 12 -15.14 -31.87 -21.63
C ALA A 12 -14.97 -31.02 -20.36
N ARG A 13 -15.08 -31.68 -19.20
CA ARG A 13 -14.66 -31.14 -17.92
C ARG A 13 -13.15 -31.12 -17.97
N TRP A 14 -12.61 -30.01 -18.48
CA TRP A 14 -11.21 -29.68 -18.36
C TRP A 14 -10.84 -29.80 -16.89
N ARG A 15 -10.16 -30.91 -16.58
CA ARG A 15 -9.50 -31.17 -15.31
C ARG A 15 -8.27 -30.26 -15.31
N SER A 16 -8.50 -28.96 -15.16
CA SER A 16 -7.45 -27.99 -14.97
C SER A 16 -7.04 -28.07 -13.52
N SER A 17 -6.14 -29.02 -13.30
CA SER A 17 -5.05 -29.03 -12.32
C SER A 17 -5.21 -27.99 -11.22
N SER A 18 -5.49 -28.49 -10.02
CA SER A 18 -5.22 -27.84 -8.74
C SER A 18 -4.14 -26.78 -8.89
N ARG A 19 -4.57 -25.51 -8.99
CA ARG A 19 -3.70 -24.37 -8.72
C ARG A 19 -3.47 -24.38 -7.21
N LEU A 20 -2.61 -25.29 -6.78
CA LEU A 20 -1.85 -25.15 -5.55
C LEU A 20 -1.09 -23.84 -5.76
N HIS A 21 -1.67 -22.74 -5.30
CA HIS A 21 -0.88 -21.60 -4.89
C HIS A 21 0.06 -22.18 -3.84
N SER A 22 1.29 -22.44 -4.27
CA SER A 22 2.40 -22.76 -3.37
C SER A 22 2.60 -21.52 -2.51
N ALA A 23 1.80 -21.43 -1.45
CA ALA A 23 2.11 -20.60 -0.32
C ALA A 23 3.43 -21.15 0.18
N LYS A 24 4.52 -20.48 -0.21
CA LYS A 24 5.85 -20.70 0.34
C LYS A 24 5.75 -20.40 1.83
N MET A 25 5.34 -21.40 2.61
CA MET A 25 5.33 -21.35 4.06
C MET A 25 6.80 -21.35 4.47
N VAL A 26 7.35 -20.15 4.64
CA VAL A 26 8.71 -19.95 5.13
C VAL A 26 8.74 -20.55 6.53
N LEU A 27 9.41 -21.69 6.67
CA LEU A 27 9.64 -22.33 7.94
C LEU A 27 10.49 -21.39 8.81
N HIS A 28 10.20 -21.34 10.11
CA HIS A 28 10.79 -20.40 11.07
C HIS A 28 12.34 -20.50 11.19
N ILE A 29 12.94 -21.56 10.63
CA ILE A 29 14.38 -21.87 10.68
C ILE A 29 15.16 -21.36 9.45
N ASP A 30 14.49 -21.06 8.33
CA ASP A 30 15.14 -20.68 7.06
C ASP A 30 15.01 -19.18 6.73
N ILE A 31 14.96 -18.32 7.75
CA ILE A 31 14.94 -16.87 7.55
C ILE A 31 16.39 -16.40 7.49
N ASP A 32 16.88 -16.12 6.28
CA ASP A 32 18.18 -15.47 6.09
C ASP A 32 18.19 -14.11 6.80
N LEU A 33 19.00 -13.98 7.85
CA LEU A 33 19.13 -12.75 8.64
C LEU A 33 19.73 -11.60 7.81
N LEU A 34 20.52 -11.91 6.79
CA LEU A 34 21.13 -10.92 5.91
C LEU A 34 20.15 -10.44 4.84
N ASN A 35 19.25 -11.32 4.39
CA ASN A 35 18.25 -11.02 3.35
C ASN A 35 16.83 -11.44 3.78
N PRO A 36 16.27 -10.83 4.83
CA PRO A 36 14.90 -11.11 5.25
C PRO A 36 13.91 -10.72 4.14
N PRO A 37 12.80 -11.47 3.96
CA PRO A 37 11.79 -11.11 2.97
C PRO A 37 11.14 -9.76 3.32
N ALA A 38 10.91 -8.93 2.30
CA ALA A 38 10.41 -7.56 2.44
C ALA A 38 9.08 -7.45 3.22
N GLU A 39 8.26 -8.50 3.23
CA GLU A 39 7.01 -8.53 3.99
C GLU A 39 7.26 -8.54 5.51
N LEU A 40 8.26 -9.29 5.97
CA LEU A 40 8.63 -9.32 7.40
C LEU A 40 9.29 -8.01 7.84
N GLU A 41 10.07 -7.37 6.97
CA GLU A 41 10.71 -6.09 7.30
C GLU A 41 9.73 -4.93 7.47
N LYS A 42 8.65 -4.90 6.67
CA LYS A 42 7.61 -3.87 6.76
C LYS A 42 6.85 -3.91 8.09
N GLN A 43 6.68 -5.10 8.68
CA GLN A 43 6.00 -5.28 9.96
C GLN A 43 6.89 -4.88 11.14
N LYS A 44 8.22 -4.87 10.98
CA LYS A 44 9.14 -4.45 12.03
C LYS A 44 9.04 -2.94 12.29
N HIS A 45 9.19 -2.57 13.57
CA HIS A 45 9.33 -1.16 13.98
C HIS A 45 10.56 -0.52 13.31
N LYS A 46 10.48 0.78 12.99
CA LYS A 46 11.51 1.53 12.25
C LYS A 46 12.94 1.40 12.79
N LEU A 47 13.10 1.24 14.12
CA LEU A 47 14.41 1.07 14.78
C LEU A 47 14.91 -0.39 14.80
N LYS A 48 14.02 -1.36 14.60
CA LYS A 48 14.31 -2.81 14.67
C LYS A 48 14.45 -3.47 13.28
N ARG A 49 14.43 -2.67 12.22
CA ARG A 49 14.73 -3.12 10.85
C ARG A 49 16.23 -3.43 10.74
N LEU A 50 16.60 -4.23 9.74
CA LEU A 50 18.01 -4.53 9.46
C LEU A 50 18.80 -3.24 9.23
N VAL A 51 18.23 -2.34 8.42
CA VAL A 51 18.71 -0.97 8.24
C VAL A 51 17.65 -0.01 8.75
N GLN A 52 18.06 0.93 9.59
CA GLN A 52 17.16 1.94 10.13
C GLN A 52 16.77 2.94 9.04
N SER A 53 15.46 3.11 8.84
CA SER A 53 14.91 4.07 7.88
C SER A 53 13.69 4.78 8.45
N PRO A 54 13.50 6.07 8.14
CA PRO A 54 12.33 6.80 8.60
C PRO A 54 11.04 6.25 7.95
N ASN A 55 9.91 6.39 8.66
CA ASN A 55 8.57 6.09 8.13
C ASN A 55 7.86 7.33 7.56
N SER A 56 8.46 8.50 7.75
CA SER A 56 7.92 9.79 7.33
C SER A 56 8.35 10.12 5.90
N TYR A 57 7.55 10.91 5.20
CA TYR A 57 7.84 11.35 3.84
C TYR A 57 7.34 12.78 3.60
N PHE A 58 7.87 13.42 2.57
CA PHE A 58 7.36 14.68 2.07
C PHE A 58 6.30 14.42 1.00
N MET A 59 5.24 15.22 1.00
CA MET A 59 4.16 15.14 0.02
C MET A 59 3.86 16.51 -0.58
N ASP A 60 3.56 16.52 -1.86
CA ASP A 60 3.11 17.70 -2.60
C ASP A 60 1.58 17.74 -2.51
N VAL A 61 1.03 18.74 -1.81
CA VAL A 61 -0.41 18.93 -1.66
C VAL A 61 -0.87 20.09 -2.54
N LYS A 62 -1.92 19.84 -3.33
CA LYS A 62 -2.56 20.87 -4.16
C LYS A 62 -3.71 21.51 -3.39
N CYS A 63 -3.69 22.83 -3.31
CA CYS A 63 -4.81 23.60 -2.78
C CYS A 63 -5.95 23.70 -3.82
N GLN A 64 -7.21 23.57 -3.38
CA GLN A 64 -8.37 23.68 -4.27
C GLN A 64 -8.62 25.11 -4.78
N GLY A 65 -8.26 26.13 -3.99
CA GLY A 65 -8.56 27.53 -4.33
C GLY A 65 -7.55 28.17 -5.28
N CYS A 66 -6.26 27.97 -5.05
CA CYS A 66 -5.20 28.65 -5.82
C CYS A 66 -4.38 27.74 -6.73
N PHE A 67 -4.66 26.42 -6.76
CA PHE A 67 -3.91 25.39 -7.50
C PHE A 67 -2.40 25.32 -7.23
N ASN A 68 -1.90 26.12 -6.29
CA ASN A 68 -0.52 26.10 -5.86
C ASN A 68 -0.19 24.81 -5.12
N ILE A 69 1.01 24.30 -5.42
CA ILE A 69 1.54 23.07 -4.84
C ILE A 69 2.40 23.45 -3.65
N THR A 70 2.04 22.97 -2.46
CA THR A 70 2.83 23.17 -1.24
C THR A 70 3.40 21.83 -0.78
N THR A 71 4.70 21.79 -0.49
CA THR A 71 5.35 20.60 0.09
C THR A 71 5.06 20.53 1.59
N ILE A 72 4.44 19.44 2.04
CA ILE A 72 4.03 19.21 3.43
C ILE A 72 4.72 17.95 3.95
N PHE A 73 5.09 17.94 5.23
CA PHE A 73 5.63 16.76 5.90
C PHE A 73 4.51 15.86 6.45
N SER A 74 4.64 14.54 6.30
CA SER A 74 3.57 13.60 6.66
C SER A 74 3.17 13.62 8.15
N HIS A 75 4.08 14.00 9.04
CA HIS A 75 3.89 14.11 10.49
C HIS A 75 4.13 15.55 10.99
N SER A 76 3.63 16.55 10.26
CA SER A 76 3.77 17.96 10.66
C SER A 76 3.16 18.24 12.03
N GLN A 77 3.88 18.97 12.88
CA GLN A 77 3.43 19.35 14.22
C GLN A 77 2.63 20.67 14.24
N THR A 78 2.85 21.52 13.24
CA THR A 78 2.16 22.81 13.09
C THR A 78 1.03 22.72 12.08
N VAL A 79 0.05 23.62 12.19
CA VAL A 79 -0.97 23.81 11.16
C VAL A 79 -0.31 24.36 9.90
N VAL A 80 -0.54 23.70 8.77
CA VAL A 80 0.09 24.08 7.49
C VAL A 80 -0.92 24.87 6.66
N THR A 81 -0.56 26.11 6.32
CA THR A 81 -1.36 27.02 5.51
C THR A 81 -0.77 27.18 4.11
N CYS A 82 -1.62 27.41 3.12
CA CYS A 82 -1.18 27.73 1.76
C CYS A 82 -0.61 29.15 1.69
N SER A 83 0.51 29.34 1.00
CA SER A 83 1.17 30.65 0.87
C SER A 83 0.35 31.71 0.12
N SER A 84 -0.52 31.29 -0.81
CA SER A 84 -1.29 32.22 -1.65
C SER A 84 -2.71 32.49 -1.16
N CYS A 85 -3.40 31.49 -0.61
CA CYS A 85 -4.80 31.62 -0.20
C CYS A 85 -4.97 31.74 1.32
N ALA A 86 -3.90 31.58 2.11
CA ALA A 86 -3.92 31.43 3.57
C ALA A 86 -4.85 30.32 4.10
N ALA A 87 -5.43 29.50 3.23
CA ALA A 87 -6.28 28.38 3.60
C ALA A 87 -5.47 27.31 4.33
N VAL A 88 -6.06 26.73 5.38
CA VAL A 88 -5.48 25.58 6.08
C VAL A 88 -5.50 24.38 5.12
N LEU A 89 -4.34 23.77 4.89
CA LEU A 89 -4.23 22.55 4.07
C LEU A 89 -4.25 21.29 4.94
N ALA A 90 -3.70 21.40 6.15
CA ALA A 90 -3.39 20.26 6.98
C ALA A 90 -3.46 20.64 8.47
N THR A 91 -4.13 19.80 9.28
CA THR A 91 -4.19 19.95 10.73
C THR A 91 -3.30 18.91 11.43
N PRO A 92 -2.50 19.32 12.42
CA PRO A 92 -1.61 18.41 13.12
C PRO A 92 -2.42 17.42 13.96
N THR A 93 -1.96 16.17 14.00
CA THR A 93 -2.50 15.13 14.87
C THR A 93 -1.34 14.44 15.58
N GLY A 94 -1.61 13.54 16.52
CA GLY A 94 -0.55 12.72 17.15
C GLY A 94 0.17 11.76 16.19
N GLY A 95 -0.33 11.60 14.97
CA GLY A 95 0.21 10.67 13.97
C GLY A 95 0.41 11.35 12.63
N LYS A 96 -0.19 10.79 11.57
CA LYS A 96 -0.18 11.43 10.25
C LYS A 96 -1.12 12.63 10.27
N VAL A 97 -0.68 13.70 9.63
CA VAL A 97 -1.46 14.94 9.49
C VAL A 97 -2.81 14.65 8.82
N ARG A 98 -3.85 15.33 9.30
CA ARG A 98 -5.18 15.28 8.67
C ARG A 98 -5.23 16.35 7.59
N LEU A 99 -5.36 15.93 6.34
CA LEU A 99 -5.55 16.83 5.20
C LEU A 99 -6.98 17.37 5.20
N GLN A 100 -7.16 18.61 4.73
CA GLN A 100 -8.49 19.17 4.51
C GLN A 100 -9.21 18.48 3.35
N GLU A 101 -10.53 18.43 3.44
CA GLU A 101 -11.38 17.77 2.46
C GLU A 101 -11.14 18.35 1.05
N GLY A 102 -11.02 17.48 0.06
CA GLY A 102 -10.84 17.87 -1.33
C GLY A 102 -9.41 18.29 -1.75
N THR A 103 -8.46 18.34 -0.83
CA THR A 103 -7.05 18.51 -1.20
C THR A 103 -6.48 17.21 -1.79
N SER A 104 -5.77 17.32 -2.92
CA SER A 104 -5.09 16.17 -3.55
C SER A 104 -3.62 16.17 -3.18
N PHE A 105 -3.04 14.98 -2.94
CA PHE A 105 -1.63 14.85 -2.58
C PHE A 105 -0.89 13.86 -3.48
N ARG A 106 0.40 14.14 -3.72
CA ARG A 106 1.35 13.23 -4.36
C ARG A 106 2.52 13.03 -3.39
N ARG A 107 2.97 11.79 -3.21
CA ARG A 107 4.21 11.54 -2.46
C ARG A 107 5.39 12.02 -3.29
N LYS A 108 6.25 12.85 -2.71
CA LYS A 108 7.50 13.26 -3.34
C LYS A 108 8.47 12.09 -3.19
N ALA A 109 9.07 11.64 -4.28
CA ALA A 109 10.20 10.73 -4.20
C ALA A 109 11.42 11.53 -3.75
N ASP A 110 12.17 10.98 -2.80
CA ASP A 110 13.39 11.57 -2.26
C ASP A 110 14.51 11.65 -3.32
#